data_AF-A0AAU7AXK9-F1
#
_entry.id   AF-A0AAU7AXK9-F1
#
_cell.length_a   1.000
_cell.length_b   1.000
_cell.length_c   1.000
_cell.angle_alpha   90.00
_cell.angle_beta   90.00
_cell.angle_gamma   90.00
#
_symmetry.space_group_name_H-M   'P 1'
#
loop_
_entity.id
_entity.type
_entity.pdbx_description
1 polymer ?
#
loop_
_entity_poly.entity_id
_entity_poly.type
_entity_poly.pdbx_seq_one_letter_code
_entity_poly.pdbx_strand_id
1 'polypeptide(L)'
;MRTFSIAAVLSTVVLAGLAFAPSAGALSGCGYASGYSVRVNAQTSCGFARNVARAFSQGRYRPRVYSPATGRYYTMNCRGSYRSAYCTGANRAFVSLQR
;
A
#
# COMPACT_ATOMS: atom_id res chain seq x y z
N MET A 1 -53.30 -42.33 17.27
CA MET A 1 -52.52 -41.76 18.39
C MET A 1 -51.88 -40.48 17.87
N ARG A 2 -52.49 -39.33 18.16
CA ARG A 2 -52.10 -38.32 19.18
C ARG A 2 -51.08 -37.28 18.69
N THR A 3 -51.65 -36.17 18.21
CA THR A 3 -51.39 -34.76 18.61
C THR A 3 -49.97 -34.19 18.70
N PHE A 4 -49.83 -33.05 18.00
CA PHE A 4 -48.77 -32.04 17.99
C PHE A 4 -48.41 -31.43 19.37
N SER A 5 -47.13 -31.07 19.59
CA SER A 5 -46.69 -30.06 20.58
C SER A 5 -45.30 -29.47 20.28
N ILE A 6 -45.34 -28.21 19.82
CA ILE A 6 -44.50 -27.01 20.01
C ILE A 6 -43.37 -27.03 21.07
N ALA A 7 -42.19 -26.51 20.68
CA ALA A 7 -41.31 -25.59 21.46
C ALA A 7 -40.11 -25.20 20.55
N ALA A 8 -40.18 -24.10 19.80
CA ALA A 8 -39.80 -22.74 20.20
C ALA A 8 -38.29 -22.54 20.49
N VAL A 9 -37.60 -22.14 19.43
CA VAL A 9 -36.59 -21.05 19.31
C VAL A 9 -35.56 -20.83 20.42
N LEU A 10 -34.28 -20.83 20.01
CA LEU A 10 -33.27 -19.77 20.28
C LEU A 10 -31.95 -20.14 19.59
N SER A 11 -31.92 -20.11 18.25
CA SER A 11 -30.65 -20.04 17.53
C SER A 11 -30.36 -18.58 17.26
N THR A 12 -29.50 -18.01 18.10
CA THR A 12 -29.03 -16.64 18.02
C THR A 12 -28.47 -16.35 16.63
N VAL A 13 -29.15 -15.45 15.93
CA VAL A 13 -28.65 -14.81 14.72
C VAL A 13 -27.43 -13.97 15.10
N VAL A 14 -26.24 -14.39 14.67
CA VAL A 14 -25.07 -13.50 14.65
C VAL A 14 -24.91 -12.98 13.23
N LEU A 15 -25.55 -11.84 12.96
CA LEU A 15 -25.26 -10.97 11.83
C LEU A 15 -23.90 -10.28 12.09
N ALA A 16 -22.80 -11.00 11.88
CA ALA A 16 -21.49 -10.37 11.78
C ALA A 16 -21.27 -9.93 10.34
N GLY A 17 -21.84 -8.76 10.00
CA GLY A 17 -21.41 -8.01 8.82
C GLY A 17 -19.94 -7.63 9.02
N LEU A 18 -19.03 -8.47 8.53
CA LEU A 18 -17.62 -8.14 8.41
C LEU A 18 -17.54 -6.95 7.46
N ALA A 19 -17.37 -5.77 8.04
CA ALA A 19 -16.85 -4.62 7.32
C ALA A 19 -15.55 -5.08 6.64
N PHE A 20 -15.59 -5.21 5.31
CA PHE A 20 -14.39 -5.27 4.48
C PHE A 20 -13.70 -3.92 4.64
N ALA A 21 -12.93 -3.76 5.72
CA ALA A 21 -11.95 -2.70 5.79
C ALA A 21 -11.08 -2.87 4.53
N PRO A 22 -10.92 -1.84 3.68
CA PRO A 22 -10.00 -1.94 2.57
C PRO A 22 -8.66 -2.28 3.19
N SER A 23 -8.10 -3.44 2.85
CA SER A 23 -6.78 -3.82 3.31
C SER A 23 -5.88 -2.66 2.89
N ALA A 24 -5.43 -1.86 3.86
CA ALA A 24 -4.35 -0.93 3.62
C ALA A 24 -3.21 -1.82 3.14
N GLY A 25 -3.03 -1.88 1.81
CA GLY A 25 -2.28 -2.95 1.17
C GLY A 25 -0.94 -3.06 1.85
N ALA A 26 -0.63 -4.23 2.40
CA ALA A 26 0.55 -4.44 3.22
C ALA A 26 1.77 -3.91 2.43
N LEU A 27 2.50 -2.98 3.05
CA LEU A 27 3.68 -2.44 2.42
C LEU A 27 4.80 -3.46 2.48
N SER A 28 5.34 -3.82 1.33
CA SER A 28 6.47 -4.72 1.21
C SER A 28 7.79 -3.96 1.30
N GLY A 29 8.76 -4.51 2.03
CA GLY A 29 10.08 -3.92 2.20
C GLY A 29 10.97 -4.15 0.99
N CYS A 30 11.64 -3.10 0.52
CA CYS A 30 12.56 -3.13 -0.62
C CYS A 30 14.03 -2.86 -0.23
N GLY A 31 14.32 -2.88 1.07
CA GLY A 31 15.64 -2.58 1.62
C GLY A 31 15.94 -1.08 1.71
N TYR A 32 17.23 -0.74 1.76
CA TYR A 32 17.70 0.65 1.88
C TYR A 32 18.20 1.21 0.55
N ALA A 33 17.89 2.48 0.27
CA ALA A 33 18.40 3.24 -0.86
C ALA A 33 18.59 4.71 -0.51
N SER A 34 19.76 5.27 -0.80
CA SER A 34 20.08 6.70 -0.57
C SER A 34 19.81 7.16 0.87
N GLY A 35 20.05 6.28 1.84
CA GLY A 35 19.81 6.54 3.26
C GLY A 35 18.37 6.34 3.72
N TYR A 36 17.45 5.90 2.86
CA TYR A 36 16.06 5.62 3.20
C TYR A 36 15.76 4.12 3.22
N SER A 37 15.05 3.65 4.23
CA SER A 37 14.26 2.43 4.20
C SER A 37 13.12 2.62 3.20
N VAL A 38 13.04 1.73 2.22
CA VAL A 38 12.10 1.81 1.10
C VAL A 38 11.03 0.74 1.26
N ARG A 39 9.77 1.16 1.21
CA ARG A 39 8.59 0.29 1.27
C ARG A 39 7.64 0.60 0.11
N VAL A 40 6.98 -0.42 -0.42
CA VAL A 40 6.13 -0.32 -1.62
C VAL A 40 4.80 -1.04 -1.45
N ASN A 41 3.80 -0.65 -2.21
CA ASN A 41 2.60 -1.45 -2.37
C ASN A 41 2.74 -2.47 -3.52
N ALA A 42 1.73 -3.34 -3.67
CA ALA A 42 1.72 -4.39 -4.69
C ALA A 42 1.81 -3.89 -6.14
N GLN A 43 1.45 -2.63 -6.40
CA GLN A 43 1.52 -2.04 -7.75
C GLN A 43 2.88 -1.43 -8.09
N THR A 44 3.83 -1.46 -7.15
CA THR A 44 5.11 -0.77 -7.31
C THR A 44 6.28 -1.75 -7.10
N SER A 45 7.10 -1.92 -8.13
CA SER A 45 8.28 -2.79 -8.03
C SER A 45 9.41 -2.13 -7.21
N CYS A 46 10.14 -2.94 -6.44
CA CYS A 46 11.26 -2.43 -5.63
C CYS A 46 12.33 -1.70 -6.44
N GLY A 47 12.65 -2.16 -7.66
CA GLY A 47 13.62 -1.47 -8.53
C GLY A 47 13.19 -0.04 -8.87
N PHE A 48 11.92 0.18 -9.17
CA PHE A 48 11.37 1.52 -9.39
C PHE A 48 11.42 2.36 -8.12
N ALA A 49 11.01 1.80 -6.97
CA ALA A 49 10.98 2.51 -5.70
C ALA A 49 12.37 2.97 -5.22
N ARG A 50 13.42 2.20 -5.49
CA ARG A 50 14.81 2.61 -5.20
C ARG A 50 15.25 3.78 -6.07
N ASN A 51 14.81 3.85 -7.33
CA ASN A 51 15.06 5.02 -8.17
C ASN A 51 14.29 6.25 -7.68
N VAL A 52 13.09 6.06 -7.12
CA VAL A 52 12.31 7.13 -6.46
C VAL A 52 13.06 7.65 -5.24
N ALA A 53 13.57 6.77 -4.37
CA ALA A 53 14.36 7.15 -3.20
C ALA A 53 15.61 7.98 -3.58
N ARG A 54 16.31 7.57 -4.65
CA ARG A 54 17.45 8.32 -5.20
C ARG A 54 17.06 9.73 -5.65
N ALA A 55 15.96 9.86 -6.39
CA ALA A 55 15.49 11.15 -6.85
C ALA A 55 15.02 12.05 -5.69
N PHE A 56 14.32 11.49 -4.70
CA PHE A 56 13.88 12.22 -3.51
C PHE A 56 15.06 12.72 -2.67
N SER A 57 16.11 11.90 -2.53
CA SER A 57 17.38 12.29 -1.87
C SER A 57 18.06 13.48 -2.53
N GLN A 58 17.76 13.79 -3.80
CA GLN A 58 18.26 14.96 -4.53
C GLN A 58 17.33 16.18 -4.39
N GLY A 59 16.35 16.15 -3.48
CA GLY A 59 15.39 17.22 -3.26
C GLY A 59 14.25 17.28 -4.28
N ARG A 60 14.05 16.23 -5.09
CA ARG A 60 12.99 16.21 -6.11
C ARG A 60 11.68 15.69 -5.51
N TYR A 61 10.71 16.58 -5.34
CA TYR A 61 9.37 16.24 -4.84
C TYR A 61 8.40 15.78 -5.95
N ARG A 62 8.65 16.10 -7.22
CA ARG A 62 7.86 15.58 -8.36
C ARG A 62 8.76 14.90 -9.40
N PRO A 63 9.48 13.81 -9.04
CA PRO A 63 10.48 13.24 -9.92
C PRO A 63 9.83 12.41 -11.05
N ARG A 64 10.39 12.51 -12.26
CA ARG A 64 10.16 11.57 -13.36
C ARG A 64 11.24 10.48 -13.30
N VAL A 65 10.81 9.25 -13.01
CA VAL A 65 11.69 8.14 -12.59
C VAL A 65 11.54 6.95 -13.54
N TYR A 66 12.64 6.29 -13.89
CA TYR A 66 12.64 5.09 -14.72
C TYR A 66 12.22 3.84 -13.92
N SER A 67 11.31 3.05 -14.49
CA SER A 67 10.93 1.73 -13.99
C SER A 67 11.62 0.63 -14.81
N PRO A 68 12.55 -0.13 -14.23
CA PRO A 68 13.16 -1.26 -14.93
C PRO A 68 12.17 -2.40 -15.21
N ALA A 69 11.08 -2.49 -14.42
CA ALA A 69 10.09 -3.55 -14.60
C ALA A 69 9.24 -3.38 -15.87
N THR A 70 9.10 -2.14 -16.37
CA THR A 70 8.27 -1.84 -17.55
C THR A 70 9.03 -1.11 -18.65
N GLY A 71 10.29 -0.73 -18.42
CA GLY A 71 11.11 0.02 -19.37
C GLY A 71 10.66 1.47 -19.60
N ARG A 72 9.78 2.02 -18.75
CA ARG A 72 9.15 3.34 -18.94
C ARG A 72 9.46 4.30 -17.80
N TYR A 73 9.33 5.60 -18.09
CA TYR A 73 9.43 6.65 -17.08
C TYR A 73 8.07 7.03 -16.54
N TYR A 74 7.95 7.16 -15.22
CA TYR A 74 6.73 7.56 -14.52
C TYR A 74 6.99 8.77 -13.64
N THR A 75 6.04 9.69 -13.60
CA THR A 75 6.08 10.83 -12.66
C THR A 75 5.47 10.41 -11.34
N MET A 76 6.21 10.65 -10.25
CA MET A 76 5.76 10.48 -8.88
C MET A 76 5.57 11.85 -8.23
N ASN A 77 4.74 11.91 -7.20
CA ASN A 77 4.52 13.07 -6.36
C ASN A 77 4.82 12.68 -4.90
N CYS A 78 5.94 13.18 -4.39
CA CYS A 78 6.42 12.96 -3.04
C CYS A 78 5.91 14.05 -2.10
N ARG A 79 5.40 13.64 -0.94
CA ARG A 79 4.95 14.51 0.14
C ARG A 79 5.59 14.07 1.45
N GLY A 80 5.79 15.03 2.36
CA GLY A 80 6.44 14.82 3.65
C GLY A 80 7.77 15.57 3.74
N SER A 81 8.63 15.09 4.64
CA SER A 81 9.92 15.72 4.97
C SER A 81 11.09 14.81 4.62
N TYR A 82 12.32 15.33 4.67
CA TYR A 82 13.53 14.56 4.40
C TYR A 82 13.75 13.34 5.31
N ARG A 83 13.04 13.23 6.45
CA ARG A 83 13.08 12.07 7.35
C ARG A 83 12.02 11.01 7.04
N SER A 84 10.87 11.44 6.54
CA SER A 84 9.74 10.56 6.25
C SER A 84 8.91 11.17 5.13
N ALA A 85 8.83 10.46 4.02
CA ALA A 85 8.08 10.87 2.85
C ALA A 85 7.33 9.70 2.24
N TYR A 86 6.25 10.02 1.55
CA TYR A 86 5.54 9.07 0.72
C TYR A 86 5.38 9.67 -0.67
N CYS A 87 5.68 8.87 -1.68
CA CYS A 87 5.59 9.22 -3.08
C CYS A 87 4.47 8.41 -3.72
N THR A 88 3.54 9.09 -4.37
CA THR A 88 2.42 8.46 -5.09
C THR A 88 2.50 8.74 -6.58
N GLY A 89 2.06 7.79 -7.38
CA GLY A 89 2.02 7.90 -8.84
C GLY A 89 0.67 7.43 -9.39
N ALA A 90 0.57 7.44 -10.72
CA ALA A 90 -0.57 6.84 -11.41
C ALA A 90 -0.70 5.34 -11.08
N ASN A 91 -1.87 4.74 -11.37
CA ASN A 91 -2.17 3.34 -11.07
C ASN A 91 -1.97 2.97 -9.59
N ARG A 92 -2.31 3.88 -8.68
CA ARG A 92 -2.16 3.73 -7.22
C ARG A 92 -0.73 3.33 -6.80
N ALA A 93 0.29 3.70 -7.58
CA ALA A 93 1.68 3.45 -7.20
C ALA A 93 2.00 4.19 -5.90
N PHE A 94 2.67 3.52 -4.97
CA PHE A 94 3.00 4.05 -3.66
C PHE A 94 4.39 3.59 -3.23
N VAL A 95 5.20 4.55 -2.76
CA VAL A 95 6.51 4.32 -2.16
C VAL A 95 6.58 5.10 -0.86
N SER A 96 6.93 4.43 0.24
CA SER A 96 7.27 5.06 1.50
C SER A 96 8.79 5.06 1.67
N LEU A 97 9.31 6.22 2.10
CA LEU A 97 10.72 6.50 2.32
C LEU A 97 10.88 6.96 3.78
N GLN A 98 11.65 6.23 4.57
CA GLN A 98 11.93 6.58 5.96
C GLN A 98 13.43 6.52 6.23
N ARG A 99 13.99 7.56 6.83
CA ARG A 99 15.42 7.66 7.14
C ARG A 99 15.72 7.12 8.53
#